data_AF-A0AAD0E775-F1
#
_entry.id   AF-A0AAD0E775-F1
#
_cell.length_a   1.000
_cell.length_b   1.000
_cell.length_c   1.000
_cell.angle_alpha   90.00
_cell.angle_beta   90.00
_cell.angle_gamma   90.00
#
_symmetry.space_group_name_H-M   'P 1'
#
loop_
_entity.id
_entity.type
_entity.pdbx_description
1 polymer ?
#
loop_
_entity_poly.entity_id
_entity_poly.type
_entity_poly.pdbx_seq_one_letter_code
_entity_poly.pdbx_strand_id
1 'polypeptide(L)'
;MFNNRFLSSIFGKFFFGLNQLDSKILDHITFRNGFFVELGANDGITQSNTKHFELYKGWRGVLIEPSPKQFKKLKKFRKRKNHFFNCACVAFGFPKNTIDMMYSNLMSVALEGRNDILDRVQHAKSGEFHLEHEETFTFQAQARTLQSILDECESPKIIDLLSLDVEGAELEVLAGVDFGGTNFRYIVIETRSINQVRLFLEPKNYEEIGQLTHHDFLFKWRQS
;
A
#
# COMPACT_ATOMS: atom_id res chain seq x y z
N MET A 1 21.84 27.46 -1.64
CA MET A 1 21.06 26.20 -1.64
C MET A 1 21.11 25.63 -3.04
N PHE A 2 22.01 24.68 -3.29
CA PHE A 2 22.21 24.14 -4.64
C PHE A 2 21.08 23.17 -5.00
N ASN A 3 20.47 23.46 -6.14
CA ASN A 3 19.31 22.81 -6.69
C ASN A 3 19.68 21.39 -7.16
N ASN A 4 19.34 20.37 -6.38
CA ASN A 4 19.62 18.94 -6.65
C ASN A 4 18.90 18.37 -7.89
N ARG A 5 18.18 19.20 -8.65
CA ARG A 5 17.34 18.77 -9.79
C ARG A 5 18.08 18.51 -11.10
N PHE A 6 19.39 18.83 -11.21
CA PHE A 6 20.10 18.76 -12.50
C PHE A 6 21.11 17.61 -12.64
N LEU A 7 21.39 16.84 -11.58
CA LEU A 7 22.40 15.76 -11.63
C LEU A 7 21.81 14.34 -11.81
N SER A 8 20.49 14.19 -11.95
CA SER A 8 19.88 12.86 -12.20
C SER A 8 20.05 12.37 -13.64
N SER A 9 20.61 13.16 -14.56
CA SER A 9 20.43 12.96 -16.00
C SER A 9 21.46 12.06 -16.70
N ILE A 10 22.42 11.42 -16.02
CA ILE A 10 23.41 10.56 -16.70
C ILE A 10 23.40 9.10 -16.21
N PHE A 11 22.81 8.82 -15.03
CA PHE A 11 22.54 7.47 -14.50
C PHE A 11 21.29 7.47 -13.60
N GLY A 12 20.19 8.05 -14.07
CA GLY A 12 19.06 8.50 -13.24
C GLY A 12 18.41 7.42 -12.37
N LYS A 13 18.20 7.75 -11.09
CA LYS A 13 17.31 6.98 -10.22
C LYS A 13 15.88 7.18 -10.70
N PHE A 14 15.17 6.09 -10.95
CA PHE A 14 13.77 6.13 -11.34
C PHE A 14 12.86 6.20 -10.11
N PHE A 15 11.80 6.97 -10.22
CA PHE A 15 10.67 7.03 -9.28
C PHE A 15 9.46 6.42 -9.97
N PHE A 16 8.62 5.75 -9.20
CA PHE A 16 7.54 4.89 -9.69
C PHE A 16 6.19 5.29 -9.15
N GLY A 17 6.14 5.98 -8.01
CA GLY A 17 4.90 6.40 -7.35
C GLY A 17 4.16 7.47 -8.15
N LEU A 18 2.82 7.41 -8.11
CA LEU A 18 1.99 8.48 -8.67
C LEU A 18 2.35 9.81 -8.00
N ASN A 19 2.37 10.90 -8.79
CA ASN A 19 2.72 12.23 -8.28
C ASN A 19 4.07 12.30 -7.53
N GLN A 20 5.00 11.40 -7.86
CA GLN A 20 6.31 11.23 -7.21
C GLN A 20 6.21 10.93 -5.70
N LEU A 21 5.17 10.20 -5.28
CA LEU A 21 4.93 9.87 -3.87
C LEU A 21 6.13 9.17 -3.23
N ASP A 22 6.74 8.19 -3.90
CA ASP A 22 7.97 7.53 -3.43
C ASP A 22 9.15 8.48 -3.23
N SER A 23 9.29 9.50 -4.08
CA SER A 23 10.28 10.57 -3.88
C SER A 23 9.98 11.39 -2.62
N LYS A 24 8.71 11.74 -2.37
CA LYS A 24 8.31 12.52 -1.20
C LYS A 24 8.48 11.74 0.10
N ILE A 25 8.21 10.42 0.07
CA ILE A 25 8.47 9.54 1.23
C ILE A 25 9.97 9.54 1.60
N LEU A 26 10.86 9.58 0.61
CA LEU A 26 12.31 9.61 0.85
C LEU A 26 12.83 10.87 1.52
N ASP A 27 12.09 11.98 1.46
CA ASP A 27 12.43 13.19 2.21
C ASP A 27 12.35 12.94 3.72
N HIS A 28 11.57 11.94 4.15
CA HIS A 28 11.43 11.51 5.54
C HIS A 28 12.25 10.24 5.87
N ILE A 29 12.50 9.38 4.86
CA ILE A 29 13.14 8.07 5.03
C ILE A 29 14.44 7.99 4.24
N THR A 30 15.55 8.38 4.86
CA THR A 30 16.84 8.49 4.15
C THR A 30 17.71 7.23 4.21
N PHE A 31 17.45 6.32 5.16
CA PHE A 31 18.28 5.15 5.43
C PHE A 31 18.11 4.01 4.40
N ARG A 32 18.99 2.99 4.51
CA ARG A 32 19.09 1.85 3.59
C ARG A 32 18.73 0.56 4.31
N ASN A 33 18.49 -0.50 3.53
CA ASN A 33 18.25 -1.87 4.00
C ASN A 33 17.05 -2.02 4.95
N GLY A 34 16.00 -1.22 4.78
CA GLY A 34 14.77 -1.33 5.55
C GLY A 34 13.82 -2.43 5.05
N PHE A 35 12.72 -2.58 5.77
CA PHE A 35 11.62 -3.50 5.46
C PHE A 35 10.34 -2.74 5.15
N PHE A 36 9.72 -2.98 3.99
CA PHE A 36 8.45 -2.37 3.61
C PHE A 36 7.30 -3.39 3.59
N VAL A 37 6.08 -2.89 3.67
CA VAL A 37 4.85 -3.60 3.32
C VAL A 37 4.07 -2.70 2.36
N GLU A 38 3.68 -3.22 1.20
CA GLU A 38 2.87 -2.51 0.21
C GLU A 38 1.60 -3.32 -0.06
N LEU A 39 0.45 -2.70 0.20
CA LEU A 39 -0.85 -3.17 -0.24
C LEU A 39 -1.31 -2.31 -1.42
N GLY A 40 -1.99 -2.93 -2.38
CA GLY A 40 -2.22 -2.32 -3.69
C GLY A 40 -0.97 -2.36 -4.58
N ALA A 41 -0.17 -3.42 -4.44
CA ALA A 41 1.11 -3.51 -5.16
C ALA A 41 0.95 -3.64 -6.69
N ASN A 42 -0.28 -3.86 -7.17
CA ASN A 42 -0.69 -3.82 -8.57
C ASN A 42 0.22 -4.68 -9.47
N ASP A 43 0.72 -4.15 -10.58
CA ASP A 43 1.63 -4.87 -11.47
C ASP A 43 3.09 -4.90 -10.97
N GLY A 44 3.39 -4.27 -9.84
CA GLY A 44 4.72 -4.15 -9.28
C GLY A 44 5.63 -3.11 -9.94
N ILE A 45 5.09 -2.24 -10.78
CA ILE A 45 5.82 -1.11 -11.37
C ILE A 45 5.00 0.16 -11.26
N THR A 46 3.82 0.13 -11.87
CA THR A 46 2.97 1.27 -12.12
C THR A 46 2.44 1.77 -10.79
N GLN A 47 2.79 3.02 -10.46
CA GLN A 47 2.42 3.69 -9.21
C GLN A 47 2.98 3.04 -7.93
N SER A 48 3.99 2.17 -8.02
CA SER A 48 4.57 1.55 -6.82
C SER A 48 5.33 2.55 -5.94
N ASN A 49 4.99 2.58 -4.65
CA ASN A 49 5.63 3.43 -3.66
C ASN A 49 6.90 2.81 -3.06
N THR A 50 7.11 1.50 -3.23
CA THR A 50 8.25 0.79 -2.62
C THR A 50 9.32 0.36 -3.62
N LYS A 51 9.07 0.48 -4.92
CA LYS A 51 10.00 0.03 -5.96
C LYS A 51 11.33 0.77 -5.94
N HIS A 52 11.30 2.08 -5.73
CA HIS A 52 12.54 2.85 -5.58
C HIS A 52 13.40 2.35 -4.40
N PHE A 53 12.76 2.09 -3.25
CA PHE A 53 13.42 1.58 -2.05
C PHE A 53 14.09 0.22 -2.30
N GLU A 54 13.40 -0.67 -3.01
CA GLU A 54 13.93 -1.99 -3.37
C GLU A 54 15.12 -1.91 -4.34
N LEU A 55 15.04 -1.06 -5.37
CA LEU A 55 16.07 -0.94 -6.40
C LEU A 55 17.31 -0.22 -5.89
N TYR A 56 17.12 0.90 -5.19
CA TYR A 56 18.21 1.85 -4.92
C TYR A 56 18.61 1.96 -3.45
N LYS A 57 17.77 1.49 -2.52
CA LYS A 57 18.05 1.53 -1.07
C LYS A 57 18.31 0.16 -0.47
N GLY A 58 18.18 -0.92 -1.24
CA GLY A 58 18.45 -2.29 -0.79
C GLY A 58 17.30 -2.92 0.01
N TRP A 59 16.15 -2.25 0.11
CA TRP A 59 15.02 -2.71 0.91
C TRP A 59 14.42 -4.00 0.35
N ARG A 60 13.73 -4.73 1.22
CA ARG A 60 12.89 -5.90 0.89
C ARG A 60 11.58 -5.80 1.66
N GLY A 61 10.60 -6.65 1.37
CA GLY A 61 9.34 -6.53 2.08
C GLY A 61 8.28 -7.54 1.68
N VAL A 62 7.05 -7.20 2.05
CA VAL A 62 5.83 -7.93 1.69
C VAL A 62 5.05 -7.12 0.68
N LEU A 63 4.59 -7.76 -0.40
CA LEU A 63 3.81 -7.17 -1.47
C LEU A 63 2.48 -7.92 -1.61
N ILE A 64 1.37 -7.20 -1.53
CA ILE A 64 0.03 -7.78 -1.49
C ILE A 64 -0.81 -7.17 -2.62
N GLU A 65 -1.41 -8.04 -3.45
CA GLU A 65 -2.25 -7.65 -4.57
C GLU A 65 -3.38 -8.67 -4.77
N PRO A 66 -4.67 -8.27 -4.66
CA PRO A 66 -5.79 -9.20 -4.75
C PRO A 66 -6.07 -9.69 -6.18
N SER A 67 -5.84 -8.90 -7.22
CA SER A 67 -6.10 -9.30 -8.61
C SER A 67 -5.12 -10.39 -9.06
N PRO A 68 -5.57 -11.62 -9.40
CA PRO A 68 -4.67 -12.67 -9.86
C PRO A 68 -3.89 -12.29 -11.13
N LYS A 69 -4.46 -11.40 -11.96
CA LYS A 69 -3.82 -10.90 -13.17
C LYS A 69 -2.66 -9.96 -12.83
N GLN A 70 -2.89 -8.97 -11.97
CA GLN A 70 -1.86 -8.02 -11.57
C GLN A 70 -0.81 -8.70 -10.70
N PHE A 71 -1.21 -9.61 -9.82
CA PHE A 71 -0.29 -10.42 -9.02
C PHE A 71 0.72 -11.24 -9.84
N LYS A 72 0.30 -11.78 -11.00
CA LYS A 72 1.24 -12.46 -11.92
C LYS A 72 2.30 -11.50 -12.46
N LYS A 73 1.92 -10.27 -12.81
CA LYS A 73 2.85 -9.21 -13.25
C LYS A 73 3.75 -8.76 -12.09
N LEU A 74 3.19 -8.54 -10.90
CA LEU A 74 3.91 -8.20 -9.68
C LEU A 74 5.09 -9.14 -9.43
N LYS A 75 4.84 -10.46 -9.43
CA LYS A 75 5.88 -11.47 -9.23
C LYS A 75 6.97 -11.47 -10.31
N LYS A 76 6.64 -11.01 -11.53
CA LYS A 76 7.60 -10.89 -12.63
C LYS A 76 8.49 -9.66 -12.46
N PHE A 77 7.95 -8.56 -11.95
CA PHE A 77 8.61 -7.26 -11.95
C PHE A 77 9.25 -6.83 -10.63
N ARG A 78 9.06 -7.59 -9.56
CA ARG A 78 9.68 -7.36 -8.23
C ARG A 78 10.69 -8.46 -7.92
N LYS A 79 11.67 -8.19 -7.06
CA LYS A 79 12.74 -9.15 -6.75
C LYS A 79 12.20 -10.30 -5.89
N ARG A 80 12.70 -11.51 -6.13
CA ARG A 80 12.33 -12.74 -5.40
C ARG A 80 12.62 -12.73 -3.90
N LYS A 81 13.40 -11.77 -3.41
CA LYS A 81 13.71 -11.59 -1.98
C LYS A 81 12.53 -11.00 -1.18
N ASN A 82 11.47 -10.57 -1.86
CA ASN A 82 10.23 -10.14 -1.21
C ASN A 82 9.29 -11.33 -1.04
N HIS A 83 8.33 -11.17 -0.14
CA HIS A 83 7.19 -12.06 0.00
C HIS A 83 6.01 -11.53 -0.82
N PHE A 84 5.19 -12.44 -1.36
CA PHE A 84 4.13 -12.10 -2.31
C PHE A 84 2.83 -12.82 -1.94
N PHE A 85 1.74 -12.07 -1.76
CA PHE A 85 0.42 -12.64 -1.45
C PHE A 85 -0.66 -12.17 -2.42
N ASN A 86 -1.43 -13.13 -2.93
CA ASN A 86 -2.58 -12.86 -3.79
C ASN A 86 -3.87 -12.92 -2.98
N CYS A 87 -4.13 -11.86 -2.23
CA CYS A 87 -5.27 -11.75 -1.31
C CYS A 87 -5.65 -10.28 -1.10
N ALA A 88 -6.84 -10.05 -0.58
CA ALA A 88 -7.26 -8.78 -0.01
C ALA A 88 -7.11 -8.83 1.52
N CYS A 89 -6.65 -7.72 2.10
CA CYS A 89 -6.53 -7.63 3.56
C CYS A 89 -7.85 -7.16 4.20
N VAL A 90 -8.25 -7.80 5.29
CA VAL A 90 -9.50 -7.55 6.02
C VAL A 90 -9.26 -7.38 7.52
N ALA A 91 -10.24 -6.84 8.24
CA ALA A 91 -10.16 -6.67 9.68
C ALA A 91 -10.12 -8.00 10.43
N PHE A 92 -9.66 -7.98 11.68
CA PHE A 92 -9.88 -9.11 12.59
C PHE A 92 -11.38 -9.39 12.76
N GLY A 93 -11.75 -10.68 12.75
CA GLY A 93 -13.15 -11.10 12.89
C GLY A 93 -13.98 -11.00 11.60
N PHE A 94 -13.37 -10.68 10.45
CA PHE A 94 -14.05 -10.76 9.16
C PHE A 94 -14.62 -12.19 8.95
N PRO A 95 -15.92 -12.35 8.64
CA PRO A 95 -16.61 -13.63 8.80
C PRO A 95 -16.40 -14.62 7.65
N LYS A 96 -15.80 -14.19 6.54
CA LYS A 96 -15.65 -14.99 5.31
C LYS A 96 -14.18 -15.26 5.01
N ASN A 97 -13.90 -16.38 4.32
CA ASN A 97 -12.56 -16.69 3.81
C ASN A 97 -12.23 -15.96 2.49
N THR A 98 -13.24 -15.36 1.86
CA THR A 98 -13.10 -14.60 0.63
C THR A 98 -13.87 -13.28 0.72
N ILE A 99 -13.48 -12.33 -0.11
CA ILE A 99 -14.15 -11.04 -0.27
C ILE A 99 -14.40 -10.78 -1.75
N ASP A 100 -15.60 -10.27 -2.07
CA ASP A 100 -15.95 -9.87 -3.42
C ASP A 100 -15.24 -8.56 -3.79
N MET A 101 -14.58 -8.56 -4.95
CA MET A 101 -13.83 -7.46 -5.51
C MET A 101 -14.39 -7.11 -6.88
N MET A 102 -14.36 -5.82 -7.24
CA MET A 102 -14.55 -5.36 -8.61
C MET A 102 -13.20 -4.96 -9.19
N TYR A 103 -12.77 -5.68 -10.23
CA TYR A 103 -11.54 -5.38 -10.94
C TYR A 103 -11.71 -4.17 -11.84
N SER A 104 -10.82 -3.18 -11.71
CA SER A 104 -10.67 -2.08 -12.66
C SER A 104 -9.21 -1.58 -12.70
N ASN A 105 -8.26 -2.50 -12.88
CA ASN A 105 -6.82 -2.21 -12.85
C ASN A 105 -6.43 -1.41 -11.60
N LEU A 106 -5.93 -0.17 -11.74
CA LEU A 106 -5.53 0.69 -10.63
C LEU A 106 -6.69 0.99 -9.67
N MET A 107 -7.93 1.04 -10.16
CA MET A 107 -9.12 1.38 -9.36
C MET A 107 -9.92 0.16 -8.91
N SER A 108 -9.23 -0.97 -8.70
CA SER A 108 -9.87 -2.20 -8.21
C SER A 108 -10.30 -2.05 -6.76
N VAL A 109 -11.56 -2.34 -6.44
CA VAL A 109 -12.16 -2.01 -5.13
C VAL A 109 -12.88 -3.20 -4.49
N ALA A 110 -12.85 -3.26 -3.16
CA ALA A 110 -13.61 -4.25 -2.39
C ALA A 110 -15.11 -3.88 -2.39
N LEU A 111 -15.98 -4.84 -2.66
CA LEU A 111 -17.45 -4.64 -2.68
C LEU A 111 -18.10 -4.83 -1.31
N GLU A 112 -17.35 -5.30 -0.33
CA GLU A 112 -17.80 -5.54 1.04
C GLU A 112 -16.86 -4.88 2.06
N GLY A 113 -17.20 -4.95 3.36
CA GLY A 113 -16.38 -4.37 4.44
C GLY A 113 -16.45 -2.84 4.52
N ARG A 114 -15.74 -2.26 5.48
CA ARG A 114 -15.63 -0.79 5.60
C ARG A 114 -14.83 -0.24 4.42
N ASN A 115 -15.36 0.81 3.80
CA ASN A 115 -14.68 1.50 2.71
C ASN A 115 -15.08 2.99 2.73
N ASP A 116 -14.15 3.89 2.43
CA ASP A 116 -14.41 5.34 2.39
C ASP A 116 -14.94 5.86 1.03
N ILE A 117 -15.08 4.98 0.05
CA ILE A 117 -15.74 5.22 -1.24
C ILE A 117 -17.22 4.83 -1.13
N LEU A 118 -18.09 5.81 -1.39
CA LEU A 118 -19.55 5.64 -1.28
C LEU A 118 -20.12 4.78 -2.42
N ASP A 119 -19.81 5.12 -3.67
CA ASP A 119 -20.26 4.37 -4.85
C ASP A 119 -19.09 3.62 -5.48
N ARG A 120 -18.86 2.41 -4.98
CA ARG A 120 -17.73 1.55 -5.36
C ARG A 120 -17.85 1.04 -6.80
N VAL A 121 -19.07 0.84 -7.29
CA VAL A 121 -19.31 0.41 -8.67
C VAL A 121 -19.00 1.56 -9.62
N GLN A 122 -19.48 2.76 -9.33
CA GLN A 122 -19.17 3.93 -10.13
C GLN A 122 -17.68 4.28 -10.08
N HIS A 123 -17.02 4.11 -8.93
CA HIS A 123 -15.57 4.25 -8.80
C HIS A 123 -14.82 3.33 -9.74
N ALA A 124 -15.11 2.02 -9.71
CA ALA A 124 -14.49 1.06 -10.60
C ALA A 124 -14.79 1.39 -12.08
N LYS A 125 -16.04 1.71 -12.43
CA LYS A 125 -16.39 2.13 -13.80
C LYS A 125 -15.65 3.39 -14.24
N SER A 126 -15.44 4.34 -13.33
CA SER A 126 -14.67 5.54 -13.64
C SER A 126 -13.22 5.22 -13.99
N GLY A 127 -12.69 4.08 -13.52
CA GLY A 127 -11.35 3.58 -13.85
C GLY A 127 -11.24 2.88 -15.21
N GLU A 128 -12.30 2.82 -16.02
CA GLU A 128 -12.26 2.20 -17.35
C GLU A 128 -11.20 2.81 -18.27
N PHE A 129 -10.81 4.09 -18.09
CA PHE A 129 -9.71 4.69 -18.85
C PHE A 129 -8.33 4.09 -18.54
N HIS A 130 -8.19 3.38 -17.41
CA HIS A 130 -7.00 2.60 -17.07
C HIS A 130 -7.05 1.17 -17.66
N LEU A 131 -8.17 0.78 -18.24
CA LEU A 131 -8.36 -0.50 -18.90
C LEU A 131 -8.04 -0.31 -20.38
N GLU A 132 -6.79 -0.57 -20.79
CA GLU A 132 -6.41 -0.45 -22.20
C GLU A 132 -7.23 -1.42 -23.08
N HIS A 133 -7.10 -2.72 -22.80
CA HIS A 133 -7.76 -3.82 -23.52
C HIS A 133 -8.44 -4.77 -22.54
N GLU A 134 -8.88 -4.22 -21.42
CA GLU A 134 -9.39 -4.98 -20.29
C GLU A 134 -10.83 -4.55 -20.00
N GLU A 135 -11.58 -5.41 -19.32
CA GLU A 135 -12.95 -5.12 -18.93
C GLU A 135 -13.06 -5.14 -17.40
N THR A 136 -14.02 -4.37 -16.88
CA THR A 136 -14.41 -4.43 -15.47
C THR A 136 -15.16 -5.72 -15.21
N PHE A 137 -14.75 -6.49 -14.21
CA PHE A 137 -15.43 -7.72 -13.81
C PHE A 137 -15.32 -7.94 -12.31
N THR A 138 -16.21 -8.76 -11.75
CA THR A 138 -16.18 -9.15 -10.34
C THR A 138 -15.40 -10.45 -10.15
N PHE A 139 -14.64 -10.55 -9.06
CA PHE A 139 -13.96 -11.79 -8.67
C PHE A 139 -13.89 -11.90 -7.14
N GLN A 140 -13.59 -13.11 -6.65
CA GLN A 140 -13.37 -13.33 -5.22
C GLN A 140 -11.88 -13.40 -4.92
N ALA A 141 -11.41 -12.55 -4.00
CA ALA A 141 -10.07 -12.61 -3.45
C ALA A 141 -10.07 -13.43 -2.16
N GLN A 142 -8.99 -14.13 -1.87
CA GLN A 142 -8.77 -14.68 -0.53
C GLN A 142 -8.74 -13.53 0.48
N ALA A 143 -9.45 -13.66 1.59
CA ALA A 143 -9.49 -12.67 2.66
C ALA A 143 -8.49 -13.08 3.75
N ARG A 144 -7.58 -12.18 4.10
CA ARG A 144 -6.60 -12.40 5.17
C ARG A 144 -6.42 -11.16 6.02
N THR A 145 -6.15 -11.32 7.31
CA THR A 145 -5.66 -10.17 8.10
C THR A 145 -4.22 -9.85 7.71
N LEU A 146 -3.84 -8.57 7.71
CA LEU A 146 -2.45 -8.17 7.48
C LEU A 146 -1.54 -8.83 8.54
N GLN A 147 -1.96 -8.90 9.80
CA GLN A 147 -1.20 -9.58 10.86
C GLN A 147 -0.84 -11.03 10.49
N SER A 148 -1.81 -11.82 10.00
CA SER A 148 -1.54 -13.21 9.61
C SER A 148 -0.48 -13.36 8.52
N ILE A 149 -0.39 -12.39 7.61
CA ILE A 149 0.61 -12.37 6.54
C ILE A 149 1.97 -11.98 7.11
N LEU A 150 2.01 -10.99 8.00
CA LEU A 150 3.24 -10.54 8.63
C LEU A 150 3.87 -11.63 9.50
N ASP A 151 3.04 -12.38 10.23
CA ASP A 151 3.49 -13.52 11.04
C ASP A 151 4.00 -14.68 10.17
N GLU A 152 3.31 -15.01 9.07
CA GLU A 152 3.75 -16.04 8.12
C GLU A 152 5.11 -15.71 7.48
N CYS A 153 5.39 -14.43 7.26
CA CYS A 153 6.67 -13.97 6.72
C CYS A 153 7.77 -13.82 7.77
N GLU A 154 7.46 -14.07 9.06
CA GLU A 154 8.35 -13.76 10.18
C GLU A 154 8.86 -12.30 10.12
N SER A 155 7.95 -11.39 9.80
CA SER A 155 8.28 -9.98 9.57
C SER A 155 8.83 -9.32 10.84
N PRO A 156 9.69 -8.30 10.72
CA PRO A 156 10.11 -7.51 11.87
C PRO A 156 8.92 -6.99 12.67
N LYS A 157 9.03 -6.95 14.00
CA LYS A 157 7.98 -6.36 14.85
C LYS A 157 7.93 -4.83 14.74
N ILE A 158 9.00 -4.21 14.26
CA ILE A 158 9.05 -2.79 13.86
C ILE A 158 9.41 -2.75 12.37
N ILE A 159 8.40 -2.48 11.54
CA ILE A 159 8.51 -2.40 10.07
C ILE A 159 8.81 -0.94 9.70
N ASP A 160 9.66 -0.71 8.71
CA ASP A 160 10.11 0.66 8.41
C ASP A 160 9.08 1.48 7.63
N LEU A 161 8.35 0.86 6.70
CA LEU A 161 7.33 1.54 5.90
C LEU A 161 6.14 0.63 5.64
N LEU A 162 4.94 1.13 5.92
CA LEU A 162 3.68 0.60 5.40
C LEU A 162 3.15 1.58 4.35
N SER A 163 2.94 1.11 3.12
CA SER A 163 2.23 1.83 2.06
C SER A 163 0.85 1.21 1.89
N LEU A 164 -0.20 1.97 2.19
CA LEU A 164 -1.60 1.59 2.05
C LEU A 164 -2.27 2.40 0.97
N ASP A 165 -2.59 1.73 -0.13
CA ASP A 165 -3.42 2.25 -1.21
C ASP A 165 -4.28 1.05 -1.66
N VAL A 166 -5.48 0.93 -1.10
CA VAL A 166 -6.37 -0.22 -1.33
C VAL A 166 -7.77 0.25 -1.70
N GLU A 167 -7.83 1.42 -2.33
CA GLU A 167 -9.04 2.05 -2.84
C GLU A 167 -10.16 2.10 -1.77
N GLY A 168 -9.84 2.75 -0.64
CA GLY A 168 -10.78 3.12 0.41
C GLY A 168 -10.93 2.10 1.55
N ALA A 169 -10.32 0.92 1.42
CA ALA A 169 -10.38 -0.14 2.44
C ALA A 169 -9.27 -0.01 3.52
N GLU A 170 -8.58 1.12 3.62
CA GLU A 170 -7.36 1.24 4.43
C GLU A 170 -7.62 1.03 5.92
N LEU A 171 -8.75 1.52 6.44
CA LEU A 171 -9.16 1.27 7.82
C LEU A 171 -9.51 -0.19 8.09
N GLU A 172 -10.05 -0.90 7.10
CA GLU A 172 -10.34 -2.33 7.19
C GLU A 172 -9.02 -3.12 7.31
N VAL A 173 -8.02 -2.77 6.50
CA VAL A 173 -6.67 -3.35 6.57
C VAL A 173 -6.01 -3.08 7.93
N LEU A 174 -6.03 -1.82 8.38
CA LEU A 174 -5.44 -1.42 9.66
C LEU A 174 -6.12 -2.13 10.85
N ALA A 175 -7.42 -2.39 10.78
CA ALA A 175 -8.16 -3.16 11.80
C ALA A 175 -7.79 -4.66 11.81
N GLY A 176 -7.01 -5.14 10.85
CA GLY A 176 -6.44 -6.49 10.80
C GLY A 176 -4.99 -6.57 11.28
N VAL A 177 -4.48 -5.57 12.02
CA VAL A 177 -3.13 -5.53 12.58
C VAL A 177 -3.16 -5.51 14.11
N ASP A 178 -2.33 -6.34 14.74
CA ASP A 178 -2.11 -6.28 16.19
C ASP A 178 -1.03 -5.23 16.52
N PHE A 179 -1.47 -4.00 16.76
CA PHE A 179 -0.59 -2.88 17.13
C PHE A 179 0.08 -3.02 18.51
N GLY A 180 -0.33 -4.00 19.32
CA GLY A 180 0.37 -4.34 20.57
C GLY A 180 1.71 -5.03 20.32
N GLY A 181 1.83 -5.79 19.23
CA GLY A 181 3.04 -6.55 18.87
C GLY A 181 3.74 -6.05 17.60
N THR A 182 3.03 -5.40 16.68
CA THR A 182 3.53 -4.99 15.37
C THR A 182 3.36 -3.50 15.17
N ASN A 183 4.44 -2.79 14.86
CA ASN A 183 4.41 -1.35 14.60
C ASN A 183 5.15 -0.99 13.32
N PHE A 184 4.78 0.15 12.74
CA PHE A 184 5.35 0.69 11.50
C PHE A 184 5.99 2.03 11.81
N ARG A 185 7.27 2.25 11.50
CA ARG A 185 7.93 3.53 11.74
C ARG A 185 7.24 4.66 10.96
N TYR A 186 6.85 4.35 9.72
CA TYR A 186 6.11 5.23 8.84
C TYR A 186 4.94 4.48 8.21
N ILE A 187 3.78 5.15 8.17
CA ILE A 187 2.61 4.70 7.40
C ILE A 187 2.30 5.79 6.40
N VAL A 188 2.30 5.44 5.12
CA VAL A 188 1.73 6.27 4.05
C VAL A 188 0.39 5.66 3.71
N ILE A 189 -0.66 6.46 3.75
CA ILE A 189 -2.04 6.01 3.57
C ILE A 189 -2.76 6.93 2.59
N GLU A 190 -3.29 6.35 1.52
CA GLU A 190 -4.25 7.02 0.64
C GLU A 190 -5.62 7.01 1.33
N THR A 191 -6.26 8.15 1.56
CA THR A 191 -7.59 8.19 2.17
C THR A 191 -8.38 9.45 1.81
N ARG A 192 -9.70 9.29 1.71
CA ARG A 192 -10.69 10.37 1.60
C ARG A 192 -11.24 10.78 2.98
N SER A 193 -10.97 9.97 4.01
CA SER A 193 -11.51 10.10 5.37
C SER A 193 -10.41 10.26 6.44
N ILE A 194 -9.50 11.22 6.25
CA ILE A 194 -8.34 11.43 7.14
C ILE A 194 -8.69 11.53 8.63
N ASN A 195 -9.84 12.13 8.98
CA ASN A 195 -10.27 12.23 10.39
C ASN A 195 -10.52 10.86 11.02
N GLN A 196 -11.07 9.89 10.27
CA GLN A 196 -11.28 8.54 10.79
C GLN A 196 -9.95 7.79 10.95
N VAL A 197 -9.00 8.02 10.04
CA VAL A 197 -7.63 7.48 10.13
C VAL A 197 -6.92 8.02 11.36
N ARG A 198 -6.97 9.34 11.61
CA ARG A 198 -6.42 9.96 12.83
C ARG A 198 -7.00 9.34 14.09
N LEU A 199 -8.34 9.27 14.18
CA LEU A 199 -9.04 8.65 15.32
C LEU A 199 -8.63 7.20 15.56
N PHE A 200 -8.30 6.46 14.50
CA PHE A 200 -7.83 5.08 14.61
C PHE A 200 -6.36 4.98 15.05
N LEU A 201 -5.48 5.85 14.51
CA LEU A 201 -4.02 5.75 14.65
C LEU A 201 -3.46 6.51 15.87
N GLU A 202 -4.07 7.62 16.29
CA GLU A 202 -3.61 8.41 17.44
C GLU A 202 -3.51 7.59 18.74
N PRO A 203 -4.51 6.77 19.12
CA PRO A 203 -4.42 5.93 20.33
C PRO A 203 -3.32 4.86 20.26
N LYS A 204 -2.74 4.63 19.07
CA LYS A 204 -1.66 3.67 18.82
C LYS A 204 -0.29 4.35 18.74
N ASN A 205 -0.19 5.60 19.22
CA ASN A 205 1.02 6.42 19.21
C ASN A 205 1.52 6.81 17.82
N TYR A 206 0.61 6.99 16.85
CA TYR A 206 0.97 7.55 15.55
C TYR A 206 0.56 9.01 15.47
N GLU A 207 1.44 9.81 14.86
CA GLU A 207 1.21 11.22 14.56
C GLU A 207 1.24 11.42 13.05
N GLU A 208 0.30 12.19 12.52
CA GLU A 208 0.40 12.69 11.16
C GLU A 208 1.50 13.75 11.08
N ILE A 209 2.47 13.54 10.21
CA ILE A 209 3.62 14.43 10.02
C ILE A 209 3.62 15.13 8.65
N GLY A 210 2.62 14.87 7.82
CA GLY A 210 2.43 15.61 6.57
C GLY A 210 1.41 14.99 5.62
N GLN A 211 0.95 15.81 4.68
CA GLN A 211 0.18 15.41 3.52
C GLN A 211 1.10 15.46 2.29
N LEU A 212 1.37 14.31 1.68
CA LEU A 212 2.35 14.19 0.59
C LEU A 212 1.71 14.48 -0.78
N THR A 213 0.45 14.11 -0.97
CA THR A 213 -0.35 14.46 -2.17
C THR A 213 -1.81 14.75 -1.76
N HIS A 214 -2.74 14.83 -2.72
CA HIS A 214 -4.14 15.13 -2.43
C HIS A 214 -4.77 14.14 -1.43
N HIS A 215 -4.58 12.83 -1.61
CA HIS A 215 -5.14 11.81 -0.72
C HIS A 215 -4.09 11.07 0.11
N ASP A 216 -2.80 11.31 -0.11
CA ASP A 216 -1.72 10.61 0.60
C ASP A 216 -1.26 11.36 1.85
N PHE A 217 -1.41 10.72 3.00
CA PHE A 217 -0.97 11.24 4.29
C PHE A 217 0.14 10.36 4.88
N LEU A 218 1.10 11.00 5.55
CA LEU A 218 2.22 10.35 6.19
C LEU A 218 2.08 10.41 7.71
N PHE A 219 2.05 9.24 8.33
CA PHE A 219 2.07 9.07 9.77
C PHE A 219 3.42 8.51 10.23
N LYS A 220 3.84 8.89 11.43
CA LYS A 220 5.04 8.39 12.09
C LYS A 220 4.70 7.84 13.46
N TRP A 221 5.24 6.66 13.77
CA TRP A 221 5.12 6.09 15.10
C TRP A 221 6.04 6.80 16.09
N ARG A 222 5.48 7.28 17.20
CA ARG A 222 6.20 7.88 18.32
C ARG A 222 6.67 6.75 19.23
N GLN A 223 7.95 6.38 19.10
CA GLN A 223 8.60 5.49 20.06
C GLN A 223 8.67 6.22 21.41
N SER A 224 7.95 5.69 22.40
CA SER A 224 8.05 6.09 23.81
C SER A 224 9.40 5.66 24.39
#